data_AF-A0A848BR68-F1
#
_entry.id   AF-A0A848BR68-F1
#
_cell.length_a   1.000
_cell.length_b   1.000
_cell.length_c   1.000
_cell.angle_alpha   90.00
_cell.angle_beta   90.00
_cell.angle_gamma   90.00
#
_symmetry.space_group_name_H-M   'P 1'
#
loop_
_entity.id
_entity.type
_entity.pdbx_description
1 polymer ?
#
loop_
_entity_poly.entity_id
_entity_poly.type
_entity_poly.pdbx_seq_one_letter_code
_entity_poly.pdbx_strand_id
1 'polypeptide(L)'
;MRQLIPPTLLFYVVQQISGKTLLSRLWLTQFLTGMSWALTTPLLMYFQHEGTPKLDPMADILFGCYAALFLMSAQQLTAGRRHCRLFQSCTTILSQLLMLIPLCQVIHFFLYGTCITEQTIFTFRTEPLGMYVQQVCTSLGWPMVMGIVVFYYFLGYFIFKFNARIFISLPTLKRNASVLIFFLTFVILAVYLPKNLIHQTYFFRAWHQTTKVMEQQMPAGENR
;
A
#
# COMPACT_ATOMS: atom_id res chain seq x y z
N MET A 1 -20.04 -5.11 3.41
CA MET A 1 -20.50 -4.45 2.16
C MET A 1 -20.77 -2.95 2.28
N ARG A 2 -21.52 -2.46 3.29
CA ARG A 2 -21.87 -1.02 3.39
C ARG A 2 -20.66 -0.08 3.38
N GLN A 3 -19.53 -0.50 3.96
CA GLN A 3 -18.29 0.29 4.00
C GLN A 3 -17.58 0.42 2.64
N LEU A 4 -17.88 -0.44 1.66
CA LEU A 4 -17.33 -0.37 0.30
C LEU A 4 -18.10 0.59 -0.62
N ILE A 5 -19.28 1.05 -0.20
CA ILE A 5 -20.10 1.98 -0.98
C ILE A 5 -19.33 3.30 -1.23
N PRO A 6 -18.74 3.98 -0.22
CA PRO A 6 -18.03 5.23 -0.44
C PRO A 6 -16.86 5.16 -1.44
N PRO A 7 -15.90 4.20 -1.34
CA PRO A 7 -14.81 4.13 -2.32
C PRO A 7 -15.32 3.76 -3.72
N THR A 8 -16.36 2.93 -3.82
CA THR A 8 -16.97 2.57 -5.13
C THR A 8 -17.60 3.78 -5.80
N LEU A 9 -18.33 4.61 -5.04
CA LEU A 9 -18.89 5.87 -5.54
C LEU A 9 -17.80 6.84 -6.00
N LEU A 10 -16.71 6.98 -5.24
CA LEU A 10 -15.58 7.82 -5.63
C LEU A 10 -14.91 7.31 -6.92
N PHE A 11 -14.71 6.01 -7.07
CA PHE A 11 -14.21 5.44 -8.32
C PHE A 11 -15.14 5.75 -9.49
N TYR A 12 -16.46 5.58 -9.30
CA TYR A 12 -17.44 5.91 -10.33
C TYR A 12 -17.36 7.40 -10.72
N VAL A 13 -17.28 8.31 -9.75
CA VAL A 13 -17.12 9.75 -10.01
C VAL A 13 -15.83 10.04 -10.78
N VAL A 14 -14.70 9.44 -10.39
CA VAL A 14 -13.42 9.58 -11.09
C VAL A 14 -13.51 9.08 -12.54
N GLN A 15 -14.18 7.94 -12.78
CA GLN A 15 -14.40 7.41 -14.12
C GLN A 15 -15.26 8.34 -14.98
N GLN A 16 -16.36 8.87 -14.41
CA GLN A 16 -17.26 9.78 -15.12
C GLN A 16 -16.57 11.10 -15.48
N ILE A 17 -15.79 11.67 -14.57
CA ILE A 17 -15.08 12.94 -14.82
C ILE A 17 -13.95 12.75 -15.82
N SER A 18 -13.21 11.64 -15.74
CA SER A 18 -12.09 11.37 -16.65
C SER A 18 -12.51 10.81 -18.01
N GLY A 19 -13.72 10.25 -18.13
CA GLY A 19 -14.18 9.53 -19.31
C GLY A 19 -13.35 8.26 -19.60
N LYS A 20 -12.66 7.72 -18.60
CA LYS A 20 -11.77 6.55 -18.73
C LYS A 20 -12.12 5.47 -17.71
N THR A 21 -11.93 4.21 -18.10
CA THR A 21 -12.12 3.06 -17.21
C THR A 21 -10.95 2.94 -16.22
N LEU A 22 -11.16 2.34 -15.05
CA LEU A 22 -10.11 2.12 -14.02
C LEU A 22 -8.93 1.28 -14.54
N LEU A 23 -9.20 0.35 -15.46
CA LEU A 23 -8.19 -0.49 -16.11
C LEU A 23 -7.57 0.17 -17.36
N SER A 24 -7.93 1.42 -17.66
CA SER A 24 -7.27 2.14 -18.75
C SER A 24 -5.79 2.35 -18.42
N ARG A 25 -4.97 2.49 -19.48
CA ARG A 25 -3.54 2.84 -19.34
C ARG A 25 -3.29 4.07 -18.47
N LEU A 26 -4.29 4.95 -18.34
CA LEU A 26 -4.24 6.14 -17.52
C LEU A 26 -4.08 5.82 -16.03
N TRP A 27 -4.87 4.85 -15.56
CA TRP A 27 -5.07 4.56 -14.14
C TRP A 27 -4.43 3.26 -13.70
N LEU A 28 -3.97 2.43 -14.65
CA LEU A 28 -3.54 1.05 -14.42
C LEU A 28 -2.54 0.91 -13.28
N THR A 29 -1.46 1.69 -13.26
CA THR A 29 -0.41 1.59 -12.23
C THR A 29 -0.93 1.95 -10.84
N GLN A 30 -1.70 3.02 -10.73
CA GLN A 30 -2.28 3.47 -9.45
C GLN A 30 -3.35 2.51 -8.95
N PHE A 31 -4.16 1.98 -9.86
CA PHE A 31 -5.16 0.97 -9.56
C PHE A 31 -4.50 -0.31 -9.05
N LEU A 32 -3.52 -0.84 -9.78
CA LEU A 32 -2.81 -2.06 -9.39
C LEU A 32 -2.08 -1.90 -8.04
N THR A 33 -1.48 -0.75 -7.79
CA THR A 33 -0.82 -0.43 -6.51
C THR A 33 -1.80 -0.48 -5.33
N GLY A 34 -2.99 0.10 -5.48
CA GLY A 34 -4.00 0.01 -4.41
C GLY A 34 -4.60 -1.39 -4.29
N MET A 35 -4.83 -2.07 -5.42
CA MET A 35 -5.38 -3.44 -5.42
C MET A 35 -4.40 -4.46 -4.87
N SER A 36 -3.08 -4.29 -5.06
CA SER A 36 -2.11 -5.17 -4.42
C SER A 36 -2.24 -5.12 -2.91
N TRP A 37 -2.52 -3.95 -2.32
CA TRP A 37 -2.83 -3.89 -0.89
C TRP A 37 -4.20 -4.50 -0.56
N ALA A 38 -5.24 -4.05 -1.27
CA ALA A 38 -6.62 -4.44 -0.98
C ALA A 38 -6.84 -5.95 -1.04
N LEU A 39 -6.09 -6.67 -1.89
CA LEU A 39 -6.28 -8.09 -2.13
C LEU A 39 -5.31 -8.98 -1.35
N THR A 40 -4.06 -8.55 -1.14
CA THR A 40 -3.02 -9.45 -0.61
C THR A 40 -3.40 -10.01 0.75
N THR A 41 -3.67 -9.16 1.75
CA THR A 41 -4.01 -9.63 3.10
C THR A 41 -5.26 -10.53 3.13
N PRO A 42 -6.42 -10.14 2.56
CA PRO A 42 -7.59 -11.02 2.56
C PRO A 42 -7.36 -12.35 1.84
N LEU A 43 -6.62 -12.37 0.72
CA LEU A 43 -6.33 -13.61 0.00
C LEU A 43 -5.42 -14.53 0.81
N LEU A 44 -4.35 -14.00 1.40
CA LEU A 44 -3.44 -14.80 2.23
C LEU A 44 -4.17 -15.35 3.47
N MET A 45 -5.03 -14.54 4.10
CA MET A 45 -5.88 -15.00 5.21
C MET A 45 -6.86 -16.10 4.82
N TYR A 46 -7.38 -16.06 3.58
CA TYR A 46 -8.25 -17.12 3.07
C TYR A 46 -7.50 -18.45 2.91
N PHE A 47 -6.24 -18.40 2.48
CA PHE A 47 -5.39 -19.58 2.29
C PHE A 47 -4.65 -20.04 3.56
N GLN A 48 -4.72 -19.28 4.65
CA GLN A 48 -4.04 -19.61 5.90
C GLN A 48 -4.66 -20.86 6.56
N HIS A 49 -3.81 -21.71 7.15
CA HIS A 49 -4.22 -22.97 7.80
C HIS A 49 -5.23 -22.75 8.95
N GLU A 50 -6.10 -23.73 9.18
CA GLU A 50 -7.11 -23.69 10.23
C GLU A 50 -6.49 -23.53 11.63
N GLY A 51 -7.06 -22.65 12.47
CA GLY A 51 -6.65 -22.44 13.86
C GLY A 51 -6.06 -21.07 14.20
N THR A 52 -5.71 -20.24 13.21
CA THR A 52 -5.20 -18.89 13.45
C THR A 52 -6.31 -17.84 13.54
N PRO A 53 -6.21 -16.83 14.45
CA PRO A 53 -7.23 -15.80 14.59
C PRO A 53 -7.38 -14.98 13.30
N LYS A 54 -8.56 -15.04 12.69
CA LYS A 54 -8.91 -14.29 11.48
C LYS A 54 -9.34 -12.87 11.88
N LEU A 55 -8.43 -11.91 11.73
CA LEU A 55 -8.78 -10.49 11.80
C LEU A 55 -9.61 -10.09 10.55
N ASP A 56 -10.49 -9.10 10.69
CA ASP A 56 -11.30 -8.60 9.57
C ASP A 56 -10.41 -7.85 8.56
N PRO A 57 -10.24 -8.35 7.32
CA PRO A 57 -9.39 -7.72 6.31
C PRO A 57 -10.06 -6.48 5.67
N MET A 58 -11.27 -6.11 6.08
CA MET A 58 -12.00 -4.97 5.50
C MET A 58 -11.19 -3.66 5.56
N ALA A 59 -10.41 -3.44 6.62
CA ALA A 59 -9.55 -2.25 6.72
C ALA A 59 -8.48 -2.21 5.62
N ASP A 60 -7.85 -3.35 5.29
CA ASP A 60 -6.88 -3.46 4.19
C ASP A 60 -7.55 -3.23 2.82
N ILE A 61 -8.77 -3.76 2.61
CA ILE A 61 -9.54 -3.55 1.39
C ILE A 61 -9.84 -2.06 1.21
N LEU A 62 -10.37 -1.41 2.25
CA LEU A 62 -10.67 0.02 2.23
C LEU A 62 -9.39 0.83 1.99
N PHE A 63 -8.31 0.50 2.68
CA PHE A 63 -7.03 1.20 2.55
C PHE A 63 -6.49 1.13 1.13
N GLY A 64 -6.47 -0.05 0.53
CA GLY A 64 -6.02 -0.21 -0.86
C GLY A 64 -6.90 0.56 -1.86
N CYS A 65 -8.23 0.53 -1.70
CA CYS A 65 -9.16 1.30 -2.53
C CYS A 65 -8.92 2.82 -2.43
N TYR A 66 -8.79 3.34 -1.22
CA TYR A 66 -8.54 4.77 -1.00
C TYR A 66 -7.12 5.18 -1.41
N ALA A 67 -6.11 4.32 -1.24
CA ALA A 67 -4.77 4.57 -1.71
C ALA A 67 -4.72 4.68 -3.24
N ALA A 68 -5.46 3.82 -3.97
CA ALA A 68 -5.61 3.96 -5.42
C ALA A 68 -6.24 5.31 -5.80
N LEU A 69 -7.36 5.69 -5.15
CA LEU A 69 -8.02 6.98 -5.40
C LEU A 69 -7.12 8.18 -5.09
N PHE A 70 -6.31 8.08 -4.04
CA PHE A 70 -5.34 9.11 -3.66
C PHE A 70 -4.28 9.28 -4.75
N LEU A 71 -3.69 8.17 -5.22
CA LEU A 71 -2.68 8.17 -6.28
C LEU A 71 -3.24 8.63 -7.62
N MET A 72 -4.47 8.22 -7.98
CA MET A 72 -5.16 8.69 -9.19
C MET A 72 -5.42 10.19 -9.12
N SER A 73 -5.87 10.70 -7.97
CA SER A 73 -6.09 12.13 -7.76
C SER A 73 -4.80 12.93 -7.85
N ALA A 74 -3.73 12.44 -7.23
CA ALA A 74 -2.40 13.03 -7.33
C ALA A 74 -1.95 13.15 -8.79
N GLN A 75 -2.07 12.04 -9.56
CA GLN A 75 -1.69 12.01 -10.98
C GLN A 75 -2.53 12.98 -11.83
N GLN A 76 -3.84 13.08 -11.58
CA GLN A 76 -4.72 13.97 -12.35
C GLN A 76 -4.47 15.45 -12.05
N LEU A 77 -4.20 15.82 -10.79
CA LEU A 77 -3.94 17.21 -10.39
C LEU A 77 -2.64 17.77 -10.96
N THR A 78 -1.74 16.89 -11.39
CA THR A 78 -0.43 17.28 -11.93
C THR A 78 -0.34 17.09 -13.45
N ALA A 79 -1.40 16.56 -14.07
CA ALA A 79 -1.60 16.47 -15.51
C ALA A 79 -1.24 17.75 -16.27
N GLY A 80 -0.59 17.62 -17.42
CA GLY A 80 -0.28 18.73 -18.32
C GLY A 80 0.83 19.69 -17.84
N ARG A 81 1.40 19.47 -16.65
CA ARG A 81 2.58 20.23 -16.20
C ARG A 81 3.86 19.59 -16.75
N ARG A 82 4.35 20.15 -17.87
CA ARG A 82 5.49 19.66 -18.67
C ARG A 82 6.76 19.28 -17.87
N HIS A 83 6.94 19.76 -16.64
CA HIS A 83 8.17 19.59 -15.85
C HIS A 83 7.99 19.02 -14.43
N CYS A 84 6.86 18.40 -14.09
CA CYS A 84 6.64 17.84 -12.74
C CYS A 84 7.30 16.44 -12.53
N ARG A 85 8.57 16.26 -12.93
CA ARG A 85 9.32 15.01 -12.68
C ARG A 85 9.39 14.68 -11.20
N LEU A 86 9.57 15.68 -10.33
CA LEU A 86 9.58 15.50 -8.87
C LEU A 86 8.29 14.87 -8.38
N PHE A 87 7.15 15.38 -8.81
CA PHE A 87 5.85 14.85 -8.39
C PHE A 87 5.64 13.42 -8.89
N GLN A 88 6.08 13.11 -10.10
CA GLN A 88 6.04 11.77 -10.66
C GLN A 88 6.96 10.79 -9.92
N SER A 89 8.15 11.24 -9.52
CA SER A 89 9.04 10.47 -8.65
C SER A 89 8.36 10.21 -7.31
N CYS A 90 7.76 11.23 -6.69
CA CYS A 90 7.04 11.07 -5.42
C CYS A 90 5.88 10.08 -5.51
N THR A 91 5.04 10.14 -6.55
CA THR A 91 3.94 9.17 -6.72
C THR A 91 4.45 7.76 -6.97
N THR A 92 5.57 7.60 -7.67
CA THR A 92 6.19 6.28 -7.90
C THR A 92 6.81 5.72 -6.62
N ILE A 93 7.55 6.54 -5.86
CA ILE A 93 8.12 6.15 -4.56
C ILE A 93 7.00 5.76 -3.61
N LEU A 94 5.92 6.55 -3.55
CA LEU A 94 4.76 6.23 -2.73
C LEU A 94 4.09 4.92 -3.18
N SER A 95 3.99 4.69 -4.49
CA SER A 95 3.45 3.43 -5.02
C SER A 95 4.30 2.24 -4.61
N GLN A 96 5.63 2.37 -4.66
CA GLN A 96 6.53 1.33 -4.14
C GLN A 96 6.31 1.13 -2.64
N LEU A 97 6.36 2.17 -1.82
CA LEU A 97 6.15 2.06 -0.37
C LEU A 97 4.82 1.36 -0.04
N LEU A 98 3.76 1.64 -0.80
CA LEU A 98 2.48 0.95 -0.65
C LEU A 98 2.56 -0.53 -1.05
N MET A 99 3.30 -0.90 -2.09
CA MET A 99 3.45 -2.31 -2.47
C MET A 99 4.42 -3.09 -1.57
N LEU A 100 5.27 -2.41 -0.79
CA LEU A 100 6.25 -3.06 0.08
C LEU A 100 5.61 -3.94 1.16
N ILE A 101 4.57 -3.45 1.84
CA ILE A 101 3.91 -4.23 2.90
C ILE A 101 3.23 -5.49 2.33
N PRO A 102 2.43 -5.41 1.25
CA PRO A 102 1.92 -6.59 0.55
C PRO A 102 3.04 -7.56 0.14
N LEU A 103 4.17 -7.07 -0.38
CA LEU A 103 5.31 -7.92 -0.71
C LEU A 103 5.87 -8.66 0.52
N CYS A 104 6.06 -7.96 1.64
CA CYS A 104 6.50 -8.56 2.89
C CYS A 104 5.51 -9.61 3.40
N GLN A 105 4.20 -9.36 3.31
CA GLN A 105 3.17 -10.32 3.67
C GLN A 105 3.25 -11.60 2.82
N VAL A 106 3.43 -11.46 1.51
CA VAL A 106 3.58 -12.59 0.58
C VAL A 106 4.83 -13.40 0.90
N ILE A 107 5.98 -12.75 1.09
CA ILE A 107 7.24 -13.42 1.42
C ILE A 107 7.12 -14.19 2.74
N HIS A 108 6.56 -13.56 3.78
CA HIS A 108 6.36 -14.21 5.07
C HIS A 108 5.40 -15.40 4.95
N PHE A 109 4.30 -15.25 4.22
CA PHE A 109 3.34 -16.33 4.00
C PHE A 109 3.96 -17.52 3.28
N PHE A 110 4.79 -17.31 2.26
CA PHE A 110 5.49 -18.40 1.58
C PHE A 110 6.48 -19.14 2.48
N LEU A 111 7.10 -18.45 3.44
CA LEU A 111 8.05 -19.05 4.37
C LEU A 111 7.39 -19.80 5.53
N TYR A 112 6.30 -19.25 6.07
CA TYR A 112 5.75 -19.68 7.36
C TYR A 112 4.28 -20.13 7.29
N GLY A 113 3.64 -20.08 6.12
CA GLY A 113 2.24 -20.49 5.92
C GLY A 113 1.20 -19.60 6.61
N THR A 114 1.63 -18.44 7.15
CA THR A 114 0.79 -17.51 7.91
C THR A 114 1.09 -16.07 7.53
N CYS A 115 0.11 -15.17 7.67
CA CYS A 115 0.32 -13.73 7.56
C CYS A 115 1.20 -13.22 8.73
N ILE A 116 1.81 -12.05 8.58
CA ILE A 116 2.65 -11.46 9.63
C ILE A 116 1.79 -11.17 10.88
N THR A 117 2.02 -11.91 11.96
CA THR A 117 1.22 -11.83 13.19
C THR A 117 1.85 -10.90 14.25
N GLU A 118 1.13 -10.65 15.34
CA GLU A 118 1.64 -9.95 16.53
C GLU A 118 2.92 -10.62 17.10
N GLN A 119 2.98 -11.95 17.08
CA GLN A 119 4.16 -12.72 17.53
C GLN A 119 5.34 -12.50 16.60
N THR A 120 5.13 -12.55 15.28
CA THR A 120 6.18 -12.24 14.31
C THR A 120 6.74 -10.84 14.55
N ILE A 121 5.86 -9.84 14.73
CA ILE A 121 6.27 -8.46 14.99
C ILE A 121 7.01 -8.34 16.33
N PHE A 122 6.61 -9.10 17.35
CA PHE A 122 7.32 -9.13 18.62
C PHE A 122 8.76 -9.60 18.43
N THR A 123 8.97 -10.75 17.75
CA THR A 123 10.32 -11.26 17.43
C THR A 123 11.13 -10.25 16.63
N PHE A 124 10.54 -9.64 15.60
CA PHE A 124 11.17 -8.58 14.81
C PHE A 124 11.67 -7.39 15.64
N ARG A 125 10.99 -7.07 16.73
CA ARG A 125 11.31 -5.92 17.58
C ARG A 125 12.29 -6.24 18.69
N THR A 126 12.37 -7.49 19.12
CA THR A 126 13.26 -7.93 20.20
C THR A 126 14.60 -8.44 19.69
N GLU A 127 14.67 -8.93 18.46
CA GLU A 127 15.89 -9.46 17.87
C GLU A 127 16.58 -8.45 16.93
N PRO A 128 17.92 -8.55 16.76
CA PRO A 128 18.62 -7.74 15.79
C PRO A 128 18.13 -8.02 14.36
N LEU A 129 17.86 -6.98 13.58
CA LEU A 129 17.39 -7.09 12.18
C LEU A 129 18.28 -8.01 11.33
N GLY A 130 19.58 -8.04 11.59
CA GLY A 130 20.54 -8.91 10.89
C GLY A 130 20.22 -10.40 11.02
N MET A 131 19.73 -10.85 12.17
CA MET A 131 19.35 -12.26 12.40
C MET A 131 18.15 -12.65 11.55
N TYR A 132 17.14 -11.77 11.48
CA TYR A 132 15.99 -12.00 10.62
C TYR A 132 16.37 -12.03 9.14
N VAL A 133 17.20 -11.07 8.69
CA VAL A 133 17.69 -11.05 7.30
C VAL A 133 18.46 -12.33 6.98
N GLN A 134 19.34 -12.76 7.88
CA GLN A 134 20.10 -14.00 7.71
C GLN A 134 19.16 -15.21 7.63
N GLN A 135 18.12 -15.29 8.48
CA GLN A 135 17.14 -16.36 8.45
C GLN A 135 16.33 -16.39 7.14
N VAL A 136 15.94 -15.24 6.62
CA VAL A 136 15.26 -15.16 5.30
C VAL A 136 16.22 -15.58 4.19
N CYS A 137 17.48 -15.13 4.23
CA CYS A 137 18.50 -15.48 3.25
C CYS A 137 18.86 -16.97 3.27
N THR A 138 18.89 -17.63 4.43
CA THR A 138 19.13 -19.07 4.54
C THR A 138 17.90 -19.87 4.09
N SER A 139 16.69 -19.40 4.37
CA SER A 139 15.45 -20.11 4.03
C SER A 139 15.11 -20.03 2.53
N LEU A 140 15.25 -18.85 1.92
CA LEU A 140 14.98 -18.65 0.49
C LEU A 140 16.20 -18.92 -0.41
N GLY A 141 17.40 -18.83 0.16
CA GLY A 141 18.66 -18.79 -0.57
C GLY A 141 18.97 -17.39 -1.12
N TRP A 142 20.25 -17.02 -1.08
CA TRP A 142 20.77 -15.75 -1.61
C TRP A 142 20.32 -15.42 -3.04
N PRO A 143 20.32 -16.37 -4.02
CA PRO A 143 19.88 -16.07 -5.37
C PRO A 143 18.43 -15.60 -5.45
N MET A 144 17.53 -16.19 -4.67
CA MET A 144 16.12 -15.83 -4.65
C MET A 144 15.91 -14.45 -4.02
N VAL A 145 16.58 -14.17 -2.90
CA VAL A 145 16.53 -12.84 -2.25
C VAL A 145 17.01 -11.75 -3.20
N MET A 146 18.15 -11.97 -3.86
CA MET A 146 18.66 -11.03 -4.87
C MET A 146 17.68 -10.88 -6.04
N GLY A 147 17.06 -11.97 -6.49
CA GLY A 147 16.01 -11.95 -7.51
C GLY A 147 14.82 -11.07 -7.11
N ILE A 148 14.34 -11.17 -5.87
CA ILE A 148 13.24 -10.35 -5.34
C ILE A 148 13.62 -8.88 -5.30
N VAL A 149 14.82 -8.54 -4.80
CA VAL A 149 15.30 -7.16 -4.72
C VAL A 149 15.42 -6.54 -6.11
N VAL A 150 16.03 -7.27 -7.05
CA VAL A 150 16.19 -6.84 -8.44
C VAL A 150 14.82 -6.67 -9.11
N PHE A 151 13.91 -7.63 -8.94
CA PHE A 151 12.55 -7.56 -9.45
C PHE A 151 11.82 -6.32 -8.93
N TYR A 152 11.88 -6.07 -7.61
CA TYR A 152 11.21 -4.94 -6.99
C TYR A 152 11.77 -3.58 -7.43
N TYR A 153 13.09 -3.50 -7.64
CA TYR A 153 13.73 -2.33 -8.24
C TYR A 153 13.22 -2.08 -9.67
N PHE A 154 13.23 -3.13 -10.52
CA PHE A 154 12.74 -3.02 -11.89
C PHE A 154 11.25 -2.68 -11.95
N LEU A 155 10.43 -3.23 -11.06
CA LEU A 155 9.01 -2.90 -10.94
C LEU A 155 8.82 -1.38 -10.73
N GLY A 156 9.58 -0.78 -9.81
CA GLY A 156 9.59 0.67 -9.62
C GLY A 156 10.01 1.45 -10.84
N TYR A 157 11.11 1.02 -11.49
CA TYR A 157 11.58 1.62 -12.73
C TYR A 157 10.53 1.57 -13.85
N PHE A 158 9.83 0.44 -14.00
CA PHE A 158 8.76 0.28 -14.98
C PHE A 158 7.57 1.17 -14.66
N ILE A 159 7.13 1.26 -13.40
CA ILE A 159 6.06 2.15 -12.97
C ILE A 159 6.45 3.60 -13.25
N PHE A 160 7.68 4.01 -12.91
CA PHE A 160 8.19 5.35 -13.21
C PHE A 160 8.12 5.64 -14.70
N LYS A 161 8.70 4.78 -15.54
CA LYS A 161 8.77 4.97 -16.99
C LYS A 161 7.39 4.97 -17.65
N PHE A 162 6.49 4.09 -17.18
CA PHE A 162 5.11 4.01 -17.64
C PHE A 162 4.34 5.29 -17.28
N ASN A 163 4.41 5.71 -16.01
CA ASN A 163 3.77 6.93 -15.53
C ASN A 163 4.32 8.17 -16.27
N ALA A 164 5.62 8.25 -16.56
CA ALA A 164 6.21 9.36 -17.33
C ALA A 164 5.55 9.53 -18.70
N ARG A 165 5.35 8.42 -19.41
CA ARG A 165 4.72 8.43 -20.74
C ARG A 165 3.27 8.88 -20.65
N ILE A 166 2.54 8.33 -19.69
CA ILE A 166 1.13 8.65 -19.48
C ILE A 166 0.92 10.11 -19.07
N PHE A 167 1.82 10.64 -18.24
CA PHE A 167 1.76 12.02 -17.73
C PHE A 167 1.86 13.07 -18.83
N ILE A 168 2.72 12.85 -19.83
CA ILE A 168 2.86 13.74 -21.00
C ILE A 168 1.57 13.73 -21.83
N SER A 169 0.90 12.57 -21.91
CA SER A 169 -0.33 12.38 -22.69
C SER A 169 -1.62 12.68 -21.91
N LEU A 170 -1.52 13.05 -20.63
CA LEU A 170 -2.68 13.20 -19.77
C LEU A 170 -3.46 14.48 -20.14
N PRO A 171 -4.76 14.39 -20.47
CA PRO A 171 -5.55 15.58 -20.72
C PRO A 171 -5.73 16.38 -19.42
N THR A 172 -5.54 17.70 -19.52
CA THR A 172 -5.85 18.61 -18.42
C THR A 172 -7.36 18.65 -18.16
N LEU A 173 -7.73 18.80 -16.89
CA LEU A 173 -9.13 18.98 -16.52
C LEU A 173 -9.63 20.34 -17.03
N LYS A 174 -10.65 20.33 -17.89
CA LYS A 174 -11.20 21.57 -18.49
C LYS A 174 -12.14 22.34 -17.56
N ARG A 175 -12.78 21.67 -16.60
CA ARG A 175 -13.83 22.25 -15.75
C ARG A 175 -13.31 22.47 -14.33
N ASN A 176 -13.49 23.68 -13.79
CA ASN A 176 -13.09 24.04 -12.43
C ASN A 176 -13.71 23.11 -11.36
N ALA A 177 -14.96 22.69 -11.55
CA ALA A 177 -15.62 21.74 -10.66
C ALA A 177 -14.90 20.37 -10.61
N SER A 178 -14.40 19.89 -11.75
CA SER A 178 -13.65 18.63 -11.82
C SER A 178 -12.31 18.74 -11.10
N VAL A 179 -11.60 19.86 -11.27
CA VAL A 179 -10.36 20.15 -10.54
C VAL A 179 -10.63 20.18 -9.04
N LEU A 180 -11.70 20.84 -8.61
CA LEU A 180 -12.09 20.91 -7.21
C LEU A 180 -12.38 19.52 -6.63
N ILE A 181 -13.09 18.66 -7.35
CA ILE A 181 -13.38 17.29 -6.89
C ILE A 181 -12.08 16.52 -6.67
N PHE A 182 -11.18 16.48 -7.66
CA PHE A 182 -9.90 15.79 -7.52
C PHE A 182 -9.03 16.39 -6.41
N PHE A 183 -9.05 17.71 -6.25
CA PHE A 183 -8.32 18.39 -5.18
C PHE A 183 -8.86 18.04 -3.80
N LEU A 184 -10.18 18.08 -3.61
CA LEU A 184 -10.83 17.68 -2.36
C LEU A 184 -10.58 16.20 -2.06
N THR A 185 -10.71 15.32 -3.05
CA THR A 185 -10.39 13.89 -2.90
C THR A 185 -8.93 13.71 -2.46
N PHE A 186 -8.00 14.40 -3.09
CA PHE A 186 -6.58 14.33 -2.71
C PHE A 186 -6.34 14.79 -1.26
N VAL A 187 -6.85 15.97 -0.88
CA VAL A 187 -6.62 16.54 0.46
C VAL A 187 -7.30 15.71 1.55
N ILE A 188 -8.55 15.29 1.33
CA ILE A 188 -9.29 14.46 2.29
C ILE A 188 -8.57 13.13 2.50
N LEU A 189 -8.13 12.47 1.42
CA LEU A 189 -7.44 11.18 1.52
C LEU A 189 -6.02 11.32 2.09
N ALA A 190 -5.32 12.42 1.82
CA ALA A 190 -4.02 12.72 2.43
C ALA A 190 -4.08 12.75 3.97
N VAL A 191 -5.21 13.16 4.53
CA VAL A 191 -5.44 13.20 5.99
C VAL A 191 -6.07 11.89 6.49
N TYR A 192 -7.08 11.39 5.78
CA TYR A 192 -7.88 10.24 6.21
C TYR A 192 -7.08 8.92 6.25
N LEU A 193 -6.25 8.68 5.22
CA LEU A 193 -5.43 7.47 5.12
C LEU A 193 -4.48 7.30 6.32
N PRO A 194 -3.57 8.26 6.63
CA PRO A 194 -2.62 8.09 7.73
C PRO A 194 -3.27 8.21 9.10
N LYS A 195 -4.29 9.06 9.27
CA LYS A 195 -4.87 9.30 10.60
C LYS A 195 -5.80 8.20 11.07
N ASN A 196 -6.64 7.68 10.18
CA ASN A 196 -7.73 6.78 10.56
C ASN A 196 -7.51 5.36 10.09
N LEU A 197 -7.08 5.19 8.83
CA LEU A 197 -7.24 3.89 8.16
C LEU A 197 -5.98 3.03 8.23
N ILE A 198 -4.78 3.61 8.13
CA ILE A 198 -3.52 2.86 8.15
C ILE A 198 -3.37 2.03 9.43
N HIS A 199 -3.71 2.60 10.59
CA HIS A 199 -3.63 1.93 11.90
C HIS A 199 -4.62 0.77 12.07
N GLN A 200 -5.67 0.72 11.24
CA GLN A 200 -6.68 -0.33 11.27
C GLN A 200 -6.33 -1.50 10.35
N THR A 201 -5.41 -1.31 9.39
CA THR A 201 -4.94 -2.40 8.53
C THR A 201 -4.24 -3.47 9.36
N TYR A 202 -4.31 -4.72 8.91
CA TYR A 202 -3.85 -5.89 9.64
C TYR A 202 -2.42 -5.74 10.17
N PHE A 203 -1.48 -5.38 9.29
CA PHE A 203 -0.07 -5.24 9.65
C PHE A 203 0.15 -4.19 10.74
N PHE A 204 -0.40 -2.98 10.56
CA PHE A 204 -0.19 -1.89 11.52
C PHE A 204 -0.99 -2.06 12.80
N ARG A 205 -2.13 -2.75 12.75
CA ARG A 205 -2.89 -3.13 13.93
C ARG A 205 -2.09 -4.10 14.79
N ALA A 206 -1.54 -5.15 14.19
CA ALA A 206 -0.65 -6.08 14.86
C ALA A 206 0.57 -5.34 15.44
N TRP A 207 1.18 -4.44 14.65
CA TRP A 207 2.28 -3.60 15.12
C TRP A 207 1.94 -2.76 16.34
N HIS A 208 0.79 -2.11 16.33
CA HIS A 208 0.35 -1.26 17.42
C HIS A 208 0.00 -2.06 18.69
N GLN A 209 -0.62 -3.24 18.54
CA GLN A 209 -0.90 -4.15 19.65
C GLN A 209 0.40 -4.64 20.30
N THR A 210 1.36 -5.10 19.51
CA THR A 210 2.68 -5.52 20.02
C THR A 210 3.37 -4.37 20.76
N THR A 211 3.31 -3.16 20.22
CA THR A 211 3.91 -1.97 20.86
C THR A 211 3.32 -1.72 22.25
N LYS A 212 1.99 -1.78 22.39
CA LYS A 212 1.32 -1.63 23.69
C LYS A 212 1.72 -2.72 24.68
N VAL A 213 1.84 -3.97 24.24
CA VAL A 213 2.25 -5.09 25.11
C VAL A 213 3.69 -4.88 25.59
N MET A 214 4.61 -4.47 24.73
CA MET A 214 6.00 -4.18 25.12
C MET A 214 6.09 -3.01 26.12
N GLU A 215 5.30 -1.95 25.93
CA GLU A 215 5.22 -0.82 26.86
C GLU A 215 4.65 -1.21 28.23
N GLN A 216 3.72 -2.17 28.28
CA GLN A 216 3.16 -2.69 29.53
C GLN A 216 4.10 -3.67 30.24
N GLN A 217 4.96 -4.36 29.49
CA GLN A 217 5.94 -5.32 30.02
C GLN A 217 7.26 -4.66 30.46
N MET A 218 7.54 -3.42 30.03
CA MET A 218 8.59 -2.58 30.59
C MET A 218 8.00 -1.66 31.67
N PRO A 219 7.98 -2.06 32.96
CA PRO A 219 7.66 -1.10 34.01
C PRO A 219 8.66 0.05 33.94
N ALA A 220 8.19 1.27 34.19
CA ALA A 220 9.00 2.48 34.29
C ALA A 220 10.19 2.23 35.24
N GLY A 221 11.36 1.91 34.69
CA GLY A 221 12.46 1.44 35.54
C GLY A 221 13.64 0.82 34.82
N GLU A 222 14.08 1.35 33.68
CA GLU A 222 15.47 1.12 33.23
C GLU A 222 15.97 2.31 32.39
N ASN A 223 16.02 3.48 33.04
CA ASN A 223 17.07 4.46 32.74
C ASN A 223 18.24 4.14 33.67
N ARG A 224 19.20 3.34 33.20
CA ARG A 224 20.60 3.38 33.66
C ARG A 224 21.53 3.12 32.49
#